data_AF-A0A942L7E7-F1
#
_entry.id   AF-A0A942L7E7-F1
#
_cell.length_a   1.000
_cell.length_b   1.000
_cell.length_c   1.000
_cell.angle_alpha   90.00
_cell.angle_beta   90.00
_cell.angle_gamma   90.00
#
_symmetry.space_group_name_H-M   'P 1'
#
loop_
_entity.id
_entity.type
_entity.pdbx_description
1 polymer ?
#
loop_
_entity_poly.entity_id
_entity_poly.type
_entity_poly.pdbx_seq_one_letter_code
_entity_poly.pdbx_strand_id
1 'polypeptide(L)' 'MKEFLSHHNIPFQYVDITAGMANLKAFLKYRDHRAEFADVRKEGRVGIPCTVVNEGELIIFGQPELSQLQ' A
#
# COMPACT_ATOMS: atom_id res chain seq x y z
N MET A 1 6.78 5.58 -8.34
CA MET A 1 5.54 5.52 -7.52
C MET A 1 4.88 6.89 -7.38
N LYS A 2 5.48 7.86 -6.68
CA LYS A 2 4.89 9.20 -6.48
C LYS A 2 4.72 9.97 -7.81
N GLU A 3 5.75 9.93 -8.66
CA GLU A 3 5.73 10.62 -9.96
C GLU A 3 4.64 10.10 -10.90
N PHE A 4 4.37 8.79 -10.88
CA PHE A 4 3.31 8.15 -11.67
C PHE A 4 1.92 8.63 -11.23
N LEU A 5 1.64 8.57 -9.92
CA LEU A 5 0.35 9.02 -9.39
C LEU A 5 0.14 10.53 -9.62
N SER A 6 1.20 11.33 -9.43
CA SER A 6 1.17 12.77 -9.73
C SER A 6 0.91 13.06 -11.20
N HIS A 7 1.57 12.33 -12.11
CA HIS A 7 1.42 12.51 -13.55
C HIS A 7 0.02 12.14 -14.03
N HIS A 8 -0.61 11.15 -13.39
CA HIS A 8 -1.97 10.72 -13.68
C HIS A 8 -3.04 11.45 -12.86
N ASN A 9 -2.66 12.46 -12.08
CA ASN A 9 -3.55 13.28 -11.26
C ASN A 9 -4.41 12.46 -10.28
N ILE A 10 -3.89 11.32 -9.85
CA ILE A 10 -4.57 10.42 -8.91
C ILE A 10 -4.36 10.98 -7.51
N PRO A 11 -5.40 11.23 -6.71
CA PRO A 11 -5.23 11.67 -5.34
C PRO A 11 -4.58 10.55 -4.53
N PHE A 12 -3.37 10.79 -4.02
CA PHE A 12 -2.66 9.85 -3.18
C PHE A 12 -2.07 10.54 -1.96
N GLN A 13 -1.99 9.79 -0.86
CA GLN A 13 -1.28 10.21 0.33
C GLN A 13 -0.04 9.33 0.49
N TYR A 14 1.13 9.96 0.54
CA TYR A 14 2.34 9.24 0.93
C TYR A 14 2.36 9.07 2.44
N VAL A 15 2.37 7.82 2.90
CA VAL A 15 2.45 7.48 4.33
C VAL A 15 3.78 6.78 4.58
N ASP A 16 4.61 7.41 5.40
CA ASP A 16 5.85 6.80 5.86
C ASP A 16 5.59 5.99 7.14
N ILE A 17 5.76 4.67 7.07
CA ILE A 17 5.50 3.78 8.22
C ILE A 17 6.54 3.92 9.34
N THR A 18 7.71 4.50 9.05
CA THR A 18 8.79 4.70 10.02
C THR A 18 8.69 6.04 10.74
N ALA A 19 7.92 6.99 10.19
CA ALA A 19 7.73 8.32 10.78
C ALA A 19 6.98 8.32 12.13
N GLY A 20 6.27 7.24 12.48
CA GLY A 20 5.65 7.15 13.80
C GLY A 20 4.76 5.93 14.03
N MET A 21 4.42 5.68 15.30
CA MET A 21 3.61 4.54 15.71
C MET A 21 2.20 4.54 15.12
N ALA A 22 1.63 5.72 14.85
CA ALA A 22 0.31 5.84 14.23
C ALA A 22 0.30 5.27 12.80
N ASN A 23 1.27 5.65 11.98
CA ASN A 23 1.41 5.16 10.61
C ASN A 23 1.71 3.66 10.57
N LEU A 24 2.59 3.20 11.46
CA LEU A 24 2.89 1.78 11.58
C LEU A 24 1.65 0.98 11.98
N LYS A 25 0.85 1.45 12.96
CA LYS A 25 -0.42 0.82 13.36
C LYS A 25 -1.42 0.76 12.20
N ALA A 26 -1.55 1.85 11.44
CA ALA A 26 -2.43 1.89 10.27
C ALA A 26 -1.99 0.86 9.22
N PHE A 27 -0.70 0.77 8.91
CA PHE A 27 -0.16 -0.24 8.01
C PHE A 27 -0.35 -1.67 8.53
N LEU A 28 -0.07 -1.90 9.82
CA LEU A 28 -0.27 -3.20 10.48
C LEU A 28 -1.71 -3.68 10.39
N LYS A 29 -2.70 -2.78 10.49
CA LYS A 29 -4.12 -3.12 10.33
C LYS A 29 -4.36 -3.81 8.99
N TYR A 30 -3.87 -3.25 7.89
CA TYR A 30 -3.99 -3.86 6.57
C TYR A 30 -3.13 -5.12 6.45
N ARG A 31 -1.86 -5.03 6.85
CA ARG A 31 -0.93 -6.15 6.80
C ARG A 31 -1.53 -7.38 7.46
N ASP A 32 -2.14 -7.24 8.63
CA ASP A 32 -2.61 -8.34 9.49
C ASP A 32 -3.95 -8.94 9.11
N HIS A 33 -4.83 -8.13 8.54
CA HIS A 33 -6.19 -8.55 8.26
C HIS A 33 -6.44 -8.85 6.78
N ARG A 34 -5.57 -8.39 5.86
CA ARG A 34 -5.75 -8.59 4.42
C ARG A 34 -5.07 -9.85 3.91
N ALA A 35 -5.79 -10.60 3.07
CA ALA A 35 -5.31 -11.83 2.46
C ALA A 35 -4.16 -11.57 1.48
N GLU A 36 -4.15 -10.40 0.82
CA GLU A 36 -3.07 -10.01 -0.10
C GLU A 36 -1.69 -9.97 0.59
N PHE A 37 -1.65 -9.68 1.90
CA PHE A 37 -0.43 -9.73 2.70
C PHE A 37 -0.09 -11.12 3.24
N ALA A 38 -0.97 -12.11 3.14
CA ALA A 38 -0.74 -13.44 3.68
C ALA A 38 0.47 -14.11 3.01
N ASP A 39 0.57 -14.05 1.68
CA ASP A 39 1.71 -14.58 0.92
C ASP A 39 3.00 -13.80 1.21
N VAL A 40 2.90 -12.47 1.25
CA VAL A 40 4.03 -11.58 1.58
C VAL A 40 4.62 -11.92 2.96
N ARG A 41 3.77 -12.15 3.96
CA ARG A 41 4.18 -12.56 5.31
C ARG A 41 4.78 -13.95 5.33
N LYS A 42 4.19 -14.87 4.55
CA LYS A 42 4.68 -16.25 4.44
C LYS A 42 6.09 -16.31 3.86
N GLU A 43 6.41 -15.40 2.95
CA GLU A 43 7.76 -15.18 2.43
C GLU A 43 8.70 -14.42 3.39
N GLY A 44 8.23 -14.01 4.57
CA GLY A 44 9.03 -13.24 5.53
C GLY A 44 9.29 -11.80 5.10
N ARG A 45 8.53 -11.28 4.13
CA ARG A 45 8.66 -9.91 3.62
C ARG A 45 7.75 -8.95 4.37
N VAL A 46 8.15 -7.68 4.44
CA VAL A 46 7.35 -6.63 5.09
C VAL A 46 6.13 -6.23 4.25
N GLY A 47 6.24 -6.31 2.91
CA GLY A 47 5.17 -5.91 1.99
C GLY A 47 5.16 -4.44 1.60
N ILE A 48 6.33 -3.80 1.58
CA ILE A 48 6.53 -2.42 1.12
C ILE A 48 7.50 -2.39 -0.06
N PRO A 49 7.37 -1.46 -1.02
CA PRO A 49 6.30 -0.45 -1.15
C PRO A 49 4.96 -1.06 -1.61
N CYS A 50 3.85 -0.60 -1.00
CA CYS A 50 2.49 -0.98 -1.38
C CYS A 50 1.60 0.26 -1.51
N THR A 51 0.61 0.18 -2.39
CA THR A 51 -0.46 1.16 -2.52
C THR A 51 -1.75 0.55 -1.98
N VAL A 52 -2.42 1.29 -1.11
CA VAL A 52 -3.74 0.93 -0.60
C VAL A 52 -4.76 1.86 -1.26
N VAL A 53 -5.73 1.27 -1.96
CA VAL A 53 -6.80 1.99 -2.66
C VAL A 53 -8.10 1.84 -1.88
N ASN A 54 -8.94 2.88 -1.85
CA ASN A 54 -10.23 2.95 -1.15
C ASN A 54 -10.18 2.34 0.26
N GLU A 55 -9.32 2.87 1.14
CA GLU A 55 -9.24 2.46 2.55
C GLU A 55 -9.06 0.94 2.79
N GLY A 56 -8.41 0.26 1.87
CA GLY A 56 -8.10 -1.15 1.99
C GLY A 56 -8.68 -2.00 0.89
N GLU A 57 -9.70 -1.56 0.14
CA GLU A 57 -10.40 -2.39 -0.87
C GLU A 57 -9.45 -3.13 -1.80
N LEU A 58 -8.41 -2.45 -2.25
CA LEU A 58 -7.37 -3.05 -3.08
C LEU A 58 -5.99 -2.72 -2.54
N ILE A 59 -5.13 -3.74 -2.46
CA ILE A 59 -3.75 -3.59 -2.08
C ILE A 59 -2.86 -4.05 -3.22
N ILE A 60 -2.07 -3.10 -3.72
CA ILE A 60 -1.17 -3.32 -4.86
C ILE A 60 0.26 -3.29 -4.34
N PHE A 61 1.01 -4.34 -4.63
CA PHE A 61 2.44 -4.41 -4.33
C PHE A 61 3.25 -4.07 -5.58
N GLY A 62 4.26 -3.21 -5.45
CA GLY A 62 5.06 -2.76 -6.60
C GLY A 62 4.47 -1.56 -7.33
N GLN A 63 4.82 -1.37 -8.61
CA GLN A 63 4.30 -0.27 -9.43
C GLN A 63 2.88 -0.59 -9.89
N PRO A 64 1.84 0.17 -9.48
CA PRO A 64 0.48 -0.09 -9.91
C PRO A 64 0.34 0.19 -11.40
N GLU A 65 -0.40 -0.66 -12.11
CA GLU A 65 -0.77 -0.40 -13.50
C GLU A 65 -2.00 0.53 -13.53
N LEU A 66 -2.06 1.47 -14.48
CA LEU A 66 -3.14 2.48 -14.55
C LEU A 66 -4.52 1.84 -14.60
N SER A 67 -4.64 0.71 -15.27
CA SER A 67 -5.88 -0.07 -15.42
C SER A 67 -6.45 -0.58 -14.09
N GLN A 68 -5.65 -0.60 -13.02
CA GLN A 68 -6.07 -1.06 -11.69
C GLN A 68 -6.51 0.10 -10.78
N LEU A 69 -6.34 1.34 -11.23
CA LEU A 69 -6.66 2.57 -10.49
C LEU A 69 -7.87 3.32 -11.07
N GLN A 70 -8.53 2.76 -12.09
CA GLN A 70 -9.70 3.33 -12.78
C GLN A 70 -11.00 2.60 -12.42
#